data_AF-Q5C0Y9-F1
#
_entry.id   AF-Q5C0Y9-F1
#
_cell.length_a   1.000
_cell.length_b   1.000
_cell.length_c   1.000
_cell.angle_alpha   90.00
_cell.angle_beta   90.00
_cell.angle_gamma   90.00
#
_symmetry.space_group_name_H-M   'P 1'
#
loop_
_entity.id
_entity.type
_entity.pdbx_description
1 polymer ?
#
loop_
_entity_poly.entity_id
_entity_poly.type
_entity_poly.pdbx_seq_one_letter_code
_entity_poly.pdbx_strand_id
1 'polypeptide(L)'
;DVGLFSVLEKSLSLEKSELEAAQHFLEEAAKVDLFGLLKQLSDVLVNVECSPPVRMQAGIQLKNALYSKDPGLKTLYQQRWLQTPAESRQYIKKNCLAALGTETTTHSSAAQCVAYIACAEIPALQWPDLMERLVENVITPNKTEACKRSTLEAIGYICQDIDPCILASQSNAILTAIVCGMKKEEPSDSVRLA
;
A
#
# COMPACT_ATOMS: atom_id res chain seq x y z
N ASP A 1 -10.36 -3.59 17.95
CA ASP A 1 -10.72 -2.33 18.62
C ASP A 1 -11.88 -1.63 17.94
N VAL A 2 -13.02 -1.53 18.63
CA VAL A 2 -14.23 -0.83 18.15
C VAL A 2 -14.00 0.68 17.95
N GLY A 3 -13.00 1.24 18.64
CA GLY A 3 -12.65 2.67 18.56
C GLY A 3 -12.11 3.11 17.20
N LEU A 4 -11.16 2.36 16.61
CA LEU A 4 -10.54 2.76 15.34
C LEU A 4 -11.53 2.73 14.17
N PHE A 5 -12.41 1.73 14.13
CA PHE A 5 -13.46 1.63 13.11
C PHE A 5 -14.37 2.86 13.12
N SER A 6 -14.87 3.23 14.29
CA SER A 6 -15.74 4.41 14.44
C SER A 6 -15.01 5.70 14.05
N VAL A 7 -13.71 5.82 14.33
CA VAL A 7 -12.90 6.99 13.93
C VAL A 7 -12.72 7.04 12.41
N LEU A 8 -12.43 5.91 11.76
CA LEU A 8 -12.32 5.84 10.30
C LEU A 8 -13.65 6.13 9.61
N GLU A 9 -14.77 5.68 10.16
CA GLU A 9 -16.10 6.04 9.65
C GLU A 9 -16.39 7.53 9.81
N LYS A 10 -16.04 8.12 10.96
CA LYS A 10 -16.18 9.58 11.18
C LYS A 10 -15.28 10.41 10.28
N SER A 11 -14.13 9.87 9.86
CA SER A 11 -13.25 10.51 8.87
C SER A 11 -13.86 10.59 7.47
N LEU A 12 -15.01 9.95 7.24
CA LEU A 12 -15.81 10.03 6.01
C LEU A 12 -17.05 10.92 6.16
N SER A 13 -17.32 11.45 7.36
CA SER A 13 -18.48 12.29 7.62
C SER A 13 -18.38 13.61 6.83
N LEU A 14 -19.54 14.15 6.44
CA LEU A 14 -19.62 15.49 5.85
C LEU A 14 -19.58 16.59 6.93
N GLU A 15 -19.69 16.22 8.21
CA GLU A 15 -19.59 17.16 9.32
C GLU A 15 -18.13 17.49 9.64
N LYS A 16 -17.79 18.78 9.50
CA LYS A 16 -16.44 19.29 9.76
C LYS A 16 -15.94 18.98 11.17
N SER A 17 -16.81 19.03 12.17
CA SER A 17 -16.47 18.69 13.56
C SER A 17 -16.09 17.22 13.74
N GLU A 18 -16.77 16.30 13.06
CA GLU A 18 -16.46 14.87 13.14
C GLU A 18 -15.16 14.53 12.40
N LEU A 19 -14.91 15.18 11.26
CA LEU A 19 -13.66 15.07 10.52
C LEU A 19 -12.46 15.55 11.35
N GLU A 20 -12.55 16.74 11.94
CA GLU A 20 -11.49 17.32 12.77
C GLU A 20 -11.23 16.45 14.01
N ALA A 21 -12.28 15.94 14.66
CA ALA A 21 -12.15 15.04 15.80
C ALA A 21 -11.48 13.71 15.42
N ALA A 22 -11.84 13.15 14.26
CA ALA A 22 -11.24 11.91 13.77
C ALA A 22 -9.76 12.10 13.40
N GLN A 23 -9.41 13.21 12.74
CA GLN A 23 -8.01 13.56 12.44
C GLN A 23 -7.20 13.76 13.71
N HIS A 24 -7.70 14.55 14.66
CA HIS A 24 -7.02 14.78 15.93
C HIS A 24 -6.80 13.47 16.70
N PHE A 25 -7.77 12.56 16.70
CA PHE A 25 -7.60 11.25 17.32
C PHE A 25 -6.46 10.44 16.67
N LEU A 26 -6.41 10.40 15.33
CA LEU A 26 -5.37 9.67 14.61
C LEU A 26 -3.98 10.28 14.83
N GLU A 27 -3.88 11.60 14.89
CA GLU A 27 -2.63 12.30 15.20
C GLU A 27 -2.14 12.03 16.63
N GLU A 28 -3.04 12.06 17.62
CA GLU A 28 -2.69 11.74 19.00
C GLU A 28 -2.29 10.26 19.16
N ALA A 29 -3.02 9.34 18.52
CA ALA A 29 -2.68 7.93 18.50
C ALA A 29 -1.29 7.69 17.88
N ALA A 30 -0.97 8.39 16.80
CA ALA A 30 0.34 8.32 16.15
C ALA A 30 1.48 8.87 17.02
N LYS A 31 1.22 9.86 17.89
CA LYS A 31 2.21 10.37 18.85
C LYS A 31 2.48 9.39 19.98
N VAL A 32 1.48 8.63 20.40
CA VAL A 32 1.59 7.64 21.50
C VAL A 32 2.26 6.35 21.01
N ASP A 33 1.71 5.72 19.98
CA ASP A 33 2.24 4.50 19.38
C ASP A 33 1.90 4.43 17.89
N LEU A 34 2.76 5.07 17.08
CA LEU A 34 2.64 5.03 15.63
C LEU A 34 2.59 3.60 15.09
N PHE A 35 3.39 2.68 15.64
CA PHE A 35 3.52 1.34 15.08
C PHE A 35 2.33 0.46 15.40
N GLY A 36 1.78 0.57 16.62
CA GLY A 36 0.50 -0.02 16.98
C GLY A 36 -0.62 0.48 16.07
N LEU A 37 -0.66 1.80 15.82
CA LEU A 37 -1.63 2.39 14.89
C LEU A 37 -1.48 1.84 13.46
N LEU A 38 -0.25 1.80 12.92
CA LEU A 38 0.01 1.26 11.57
C LEU A 38 -0.39 -0.21 11.44
N LYS A 39 -0.16 -1.00 12.50
CA LYS A 39 -0.59 -2.40 12.56
C LYS A 39 -2.11 -2.51 12.47
N GLN A 40 -2.84 -1.76 13.30
CA GLN A 40 -4.30 -1.75 13.29
C GLN A 40 -4.87 -1.27 11.94
N LEU A 41 -4.30 -0.21 11.34
CA LEU A 41 -4.69 0.25 10.01
C LEU A 41 -4.47 -0.83 8.95
N SER A 42 -3.37 -1.59 9.02
CA SER A 42 -3.12 -2.70 8.10
C SER A 42 -4.12 -3.85 8.28
N ASP A 43 -4.58 -4.11 9.51
CA ASP A 43 -5.61 -5.11 9.80
C ASP A 43 -6.96 -4.71 9.20
N VAL A 44 -7.34 -3.42 9.30
CA VAL A 44 -8.55 -2.89 8.66
C VAL A 44 -8.45 -2.97 7.14
N LEU A 45 -7.29 -2.63 6.57
CA LEU A 45 -7.09 -2.63 5.11
C LEU A 45 -7.29 -4.03 4.49
N VAL A 46 -6.75 -5.08 5.12
CA VAL A 46 -6.85 -6.46 4.63
C VAL A 46 -8.19 -7.13 4.93
N ASN A 47 -8.93 -6.64 5.93
CA ASN A 47 -10.20 -7.23 6.33
C ASN A 47 -11.33 -6.95 5.31
N VAL A 48 -11.71 -7.98 4.54
CA VAL A 48 -12.78 -7.91 3.54
C VAL A 48 -14.19 -7.82 4.13
N GLU A 49 -14.36 -8.07 5.42
CA GLU A 49 -15.64 -7.89 6.14
C GLU A 49 -15.93 -6.41 6.42
N CYS A 50 -14.90 -5.55 6.37
CA CYS A 50 -15.06 -4.11 6.55
C CYS A 50 -15.62 -3.44 5.29
N SER A 51 -16.36 -2.35 5.47
CA SER A 51 -16.92 -1.59 4.35
C SER A 51 -15.80 -1.00 3.47
N PRO A 52 -15.96 -0.96 2.13
CA PRO A 52 -14.93 -0.43 1.23
C PRO A 52 -14.43 0.98 1.58
N PRO A 53 -15.29 1.95 1.99
CA PRO A 53 -14.85 3.28 2.39
C PRO A 53 -13.92 3.27 3.61
N VAL A 54 -14.19 2.42 4.61
CA VAL A 54 -13.37 2.29 5.83
C VAL A 54 -12.00 1.71 5.50
N ARG A 55 -11.97 0.67 4.65
CA ARG A 55 -10.72 0.07 4.16
C ARG A 55 -9.87 1.08 3.38
N MET A 56 -10.50 1.85 2.51
CA MET A 56 -9.84 2.92 1.75
C MET A 56 -9.25 3.97 2.69
N GLN A 57 -9.98 4.42 3.71
CA GLN A 57 -9.45 5.36 4.69
C GLN A 57 -8.27 4.78 5.47
N ALA A 58 -8.34 3.50 5.88
CA ALA A 58 -7.23 2.85 6.54
C ALA A 58 -5.95 2.88 5.66
N GLY A 59 -6.09 2.58 4.36
CA GLY A 59 -4.99 2.67 3.40
C GLY A 59 -4.46 4.10 3.21
N ILE A 60 -5.34 5.10 3.17
CA ILE A 60 -4.95 6.52 3.09
C ILE A 60 -4.14 6.94 4.31
N GLN A 61 -4.60 6.59 5.52
CA GLN A 61 -3.88 6.91 6.75
C GLN A 61 -2.53 6.20 6.83
N LEU A 62 -2.48 4.93 6.42
CA LEU A 62 -1.23 4.17 6.35
C LEU A 62 -0.24 4.80 5.38
N LYS A 63 -0.70 5.21 4.18
CA LYS A 63 0.11 5.99 3.24
C LYS A 63 0.63 7.29 3.87
N ASN A 64 -0.24 8.10 4.46
CA ASN A 64 0.12 9.42 4.99
C ASN A 64 1.16 9.34 6.11
N ALA A 65 1.19 8.22 6.85
CA ALA A 65 2.18 7.95 7.86
C ALA A 65 3.54 7.48 7.29
N LEU A 66 3.58 6.99 6.05
CA LEU A 66 4.78 6.44 5.39
C LEU A 66 5.38 7.35 4.33
N TYR A 67 4.58 8.25 3.75
CA TYR A 67 4.98 9.07 2.62
C TYR A 67 4.57 10.54 2.79
N SER A 68 5.43 11.42 2.29
CA SER A 68 5.13 12.84 2.09
C SER A 68 5.70 13.29 0.75
N LYS A 69 5.03 14.26 0.12
CA LYS A 69 5.56 14.92 -1.09
C LYS A 69 6.76 15.81 -0.78
N ASP A 70 6.90 16.25 0.47
CA ASP A 70 8.05 17.02 0.92
C ASP A 70 9.28 16.10 1.05
N PRO A 71 10.40 16.37 0.35
CA PRO A 71 11.57 15.48 0.37
C PRO A 71 12.20 15.31 1.76
N GLY A 72 12.15 16.34 2.61
CA GLY A 72 12.67 16.30 3.97
C GLY A 72 11.83 15.37 4.84
N LEU A 73 10.51 15.54 4.81
CA LEU A 73 9.56 14.66 5.50
C LEU A 73 9.57 13.24 4.95
N LYS A 74 9.73 13.06 3.63
CA LYS A 74 9.85 11.73 2.99
C LYS A 74 11.01 10.96 3.62
N THR A 75 12.19 11.57 3.69
CA THR A 75 13.38 10.94 4.28
C THR A 75 13.15 10.62 5.76
N LEU A 76 12.56 11.54 6.52
CA LEU A 76 12.24 11.33 7.93
C LEU A 76 11.28 10.13 8.13
N TYR A 77 10.23 10.04 7.32
CA TYR A 77 9.25 8.97 7.43
C TYR A 77 9.84 7.61 7.04
N GLN A 78 10.68 7.56 6.01
CA GLN A 78 11.41 6.35 5.64
C GLN A 78 12.36 5.88 6.74
N GLN A 79 13.13 6.79 7.36
CA GLN A 79 14.00 6.46 8.48
C GLN A 79 13.21 5.97 9.69
N ARG A 80 12.12 6.67 10.04
CA ARG A 80 11.19 6.27 11.12
C ARG A 80 10.62 4.88 10.86
N TRP A 81 10.22 4.58 9.62
CA TRP A 81 9.77 3.25 9.23
C TRP A 81 10.88 2.22 9.44
N LEU A 82 12.10 2.45 8.94
CA LEU A 82 13.21 1.49 9.05
C LEU A 82 13.66 1.21 10.50
N GLN A 83 13.44 2.15 11.42
CA GLN A 83 13.68 1.96 12.87
C GLN A 83 12.67 1.04 13.54
N THR A 84 11.54 0.74 12.88
CA THR A 84 10.52 -0.18 13.40
C THR A 84 11.08 -1.60 13.51
N PRO A 85 10.73 -2.35 14.58
CA PRO A 85 11.05 -3.76 14.68
C PRO A 85 10.66 -4.56 13.44
N ALA A 86 11.55 -5.45 13.00
CA ALA A 86 11.38 -6.21 11.76
C ALA A 86 10.08 -7.03 11.75
N GLU A 87 9.68 -7.61 12.88
CA GLU A 87 8.43 -8.37 13.03
C GLU A 87 7.19 -7.51 12.72
N SER A 88 7.12 -6.30 13.26
CA SER A 88 6.02 -5.37 13.01
C SER A 88 5.98 -4.94 11.55
N ARG A 89 7.14 -4.65 10.94
CA ARG A 89 7.23 -4.34 9.51
C ARG A 89 6.76 -5.50 8.66
N GLN A 90 7.23 -6.72 8.95
CA GLN A 90 6.81 -7.93 8.23
C GLN A 90 5.31 -8.17 8.32
N TYR A 91 4.70 -7.94 9.49
CA TYR A 91 3.25 -8.06 9.67
C TYR A 91 2.48 -7.08 8.78
N ILE A 92 2.83 -5.80 8.83
CA ILE A 92 2.19 -4.76 8.01
C ILE A 92 2.38 -5.03 6.52
N LYS A 93 3.60 -5.39 6.10
CA LYS A 93 3.93 -5.77 4.72
C LYS A 93 3.08 -6.92 4.22
N LYS A 94 2.90 -7.96 5.04
CA LYS A 94 2.06 -9.12 4.73
C LYS A 94 0.61 -8.69 4.52
N ASN A 95 0.07 -7.86 5.40
CA ASN A 95 -1.31 -7.37 5.30
C ASN A 95 -1.52 -6.50 4.05
N CYS A 96 -0.60 -5.57 3.76
CA CYS A 96 -0.67 -4.74 2.56
C CYS A 96 -0.60 -5.58 1.27
N LEU A 97 0.27 -6.60 1.20
CA LEU A 97 0.32 -7.51 0.06
C LEU A 97 -0.94 -8.36 -0.06
N ALA A 98 -1.49 -8.87 1.04
CA ALA A 98 -2.71 -9.66 1.04
C ALA A 98 -3.97 -8.84 0.66
N ALA A 99 -3.92 -7.52 0.84
CA ALA A 99 -4.99 -6.62 0.42
C ALA A 99 -5.02 -6.37 -1.10
N LEU A 100 -3.94 -6.67 -1.84
CA LEU A 100 -3.90 -6.52 -3.30
C LEU A 100 -4.95 -7.43 -3.96
N GLY A 101 -5.90 -6.81 -4.66
CA GLY A 101 -6.97 -7.50 -5.37
C GLY A 101 -8.21 -7.82 -4.53
N THR A 102 -8.24 -7.43 -3.25
CA THR A 102 -9.45 -7.51 -2.42
C THR A 102 -10.21 -6.18 -2.37
N GLU A 103 -9.61 -5.11 -2.87
CA GLU A 103 -10.24 -3.80 -2.98
C GLU A 103 -11.17 -3.73 -4.21
N THR A 104 -12.29 -3.03 -4.06
CA THR A 104 -13.28 -2.81 -5.13
C THR A 104 -13.19 -1.38 -5.69
N THR A 105 -12.28 -0.56 -5.19
CA THR A 105 -12.06 0.81 -5.64
C THR A 105 -11.34 0.82 -6.97
N THR A 106 -11.50 1.89 -7.76
CA THR A 106 -10.75 2.06 -9.00
C THR A 106 -9.25 2.04 -8.71
N HIS A 107 -8.76 2.92 -7.84
CA HIS A 107 -7.35 2.92 -7.47
C HIS A 107 -7.14 2.11 -6.19
N SER A 108 -6.11 1.28 -6.16
CA SER A 108 -5.78 0.45 -5.00
C SER A 108 -5.03 1.26 -3.95
N SER A 109 -5.59 1.34 -2.74
CA SER A 109 -4.90 1.96 -1.61
C SER A 109 -3.79 1.03 -1.11
N ALA A 110 -4.00 -0.29 -1.19
CA ALA A 110 -2.97 -1.28 -0.88
C ALA A 110 -1.75 -1.15 -1.80
N ALA A 111 -1.94 -0.93 -3.10
CA ALA A 111 -0.86 -0.72 -4.06
C ALA A 111 0.03 0.47 -3.68
N GLN A 112 -0.59 1.59 -3.29
CA GLN A 112 0.15 2.76 -2.79
C GLN A 112 0.93 2.44 -1.51
N CYS A 113 0.31 1.74 -0.55
CA CYS A 113 0.98 1.34 0.68
C CYS A 113 2.19 0.45 0.41
N VAL A 114 2.05 -0.57 -0.45
CA VAL A 114 3.14 -1.45 -0.86
C VAL A 114 4.28 -0.63 -1.48
N ALA A 115 3.96 0.28 -2.41
CA ALA A 115 4.95 1.09 -3.08
C ALA A 115 5.73 2.01 -2.14
N TYR A 116 5.07 2.69 -1.20
CA TYR A 116 5.77 3.58 -0.28
C TYR A 116 6.62 2.86 0.76
N ILE A 117 6.18 1.67 1.22
CA ILE A 117 7.03 0.81 2.04
C ILE A 117 8.24 0.35 1.22
N ALA A 118 8.03 -0.04 -0.04
CA ALA A 118 9.11 -0.45 -0.95
C ALA A 118 10.14 0.67 -1.16
N CYS A 119 9.70 1.93 -1.25
CA CYS A 119 10.60 3.08 -1.38
C CYS A 119 11.55 3.24 -0.19
N ALA A 120 11.14 2.80 1.01
CA ALA A 120 12.01 2.79 2.18
C ALA A 120 12.88 1.51 2.23
N GLU A 121 12.29 0.35 1.92
CA GLU A 121 12.91 -0.93 2.20
C GLU A 121 13.77 -1.51 1.09
N ILE A 122 13.45 -1.25 -0.19
CA ILE A 122 14.25 -1.74 -1.32
C ILE A 122 15.67 -1.11 -1.28
N PRO A 123 15.83 0.23 -1.15
CA PRO A 123 17.17 0.82 -1.04
C PRO A 123 17.95 0.34 0.19
N ALA A 124 17.25 -0.04 1.26
CA ALA A 124 17.82 -0.57 2.48
C ALA A 124 18.04 -2.11 2.47
N LEU A 125 17.72 -2.79 1.36
CA LEU A 125 17.80 -4.25 1.21
C LEU A 125 16.96 -5.04 2.24
N GLN A 126 15.85 -4.47 2.71
CA GLN A 126 14.98 -5.04 3.74
C GLN A 126 13.75 -5.79 3.16
N TRP A 127 13.55 -5.71 1.83
CA TRP A 127 12.45 -6.38 1.13
C TRP A 127 12.86 -6.93 -0.25
N PRO A 128 13.85 -7.84 -0.31
CA PRO A 128 14.44 -8.29 -1.58
C PRO A 128 13.49 -9.08 -2.48
N ASP A 129 12.50 -9.76 -1.90
CA ASP A 129 11.56 -10.65 -2.58
C ASP A 129 10.29 -9.96 -3.08
N LEU A 130 10.14 -8.64 -2.88
CA LEU A 130 8.92 -7.92 -3.25
C LEU A 130 8.64 -7.99 -4.75
N MET A 131 9.60 -7.61 -5.60
CA MET A 131 9.36 -7.51 -7.03
C MET A 131 9.08 -8.87 -7.66
N GLU A 132 9.72 -9.93 -7.19
CA GLU A 132 9.44 -11.30 -7.63
C GLU A 132 7.99 -11.68 -7.34
N ARG A 133 7.49 -11.41 -6.11
CA ARG A 133 6.08 -11.66 -5.74
C ARG A 133 5.09 -10.85 -6.56
N LEU A 134 5.38 -9.58 -6.83
CA LEU A 134 4.52 -8.74 -7.66
C LEU A 134 4.47 -9.25 -9.09
N VAL A 135 5.62 -9.65 -9.66
CA VAL A 135 5.68 -10.26 -10.99
C VAL A 135 4.88 -11.55 -11.03
N GLU A 136 5.03 -12.42 -10.04
CA GLU A 136 4.28 -13.68 -9.92
C GLU A 136 2.75 -13.45 -9.92
N ASN A 137 2.27 -12.44 -9.19
CA ASN A 137 0.86 -12.07 -9.14
C ASN A 137 0.29 -11.67 -10.51
N VAL A 138 1.10 -11.09 -11.39
CA VAL A 138 0.64 -10.68 -12.74
C VAL A 138 0.70 -11.84 -13.73
N ILE A 139 1.79 -12.62 -13.72
CA ILE A 139 2.01 -13.68 -14.71
C ILE A 139 1.19 -14.95 -14.43
N THR A 140 0.74 -15.15 -13.18
CA THR A 140 -0.04 -16.33 -12.79
C THR A 140 -1.42 -16.29 -13.47
N PRO A 141 -1.77 -17.26 -14.33
CA PRO A 141 -3.01 -17.22 -15.12
C PRO A 141 -4.29 -17.15 -14.30
N ASN A 142 -4.31 -17.79 -13.12
CA ASN A 142 -5.50 -17.96 -12.29
C ASN A 142 -5.73 -16.80 -11.30
N LYS A 143 -4.94 -15.72 -11.35
CA LYS A 143 -5.14 -14.55 -10.49
C LYS A 143 -6.31 -13.71 -11.00
N THR A 144 -7.06 -13.15 -10.06
CA THR A 144 -8.21 -12.29 -10.38
C THR A 144 -7.76 -11.03 -11.10
N GLU A 145 -8.64 -10.47 -11.92
CA GLU A 145 -8.42 -9.18 -12.59
C GLU A 145 -8.00 -8.08 -11.60
N ALA A 146 -8.73 -7.96 -10.49
CA ALA A 146 -8.44 -6.98 -9.44
C ALA A 146 -7.03 -7.16 -8.85
N CYS A 147 -6.57 -8.41 -8.69
CA CYS A 147 -5.23 -8.69 -8.18
C CYS A 147 -4.17 -8.27 -9.20
N LYS A 148 -4.31 -8.63 -10.48
CA LYS A 148 -3.37 -8.22 -11.54
C LYS A 148 -3.30 -6.71 -11.67
N ARG A 149 -4.46 -6.05 -11.75
CA ARG A 149 -4.59 -4.59 -11.84
C ARG A 149 -3.90 -3.88 -10.67
N SER A 150 -4.29 -4.18 -9.43
CA SER A 150 -3.69 -3.55 -8.24
C SER A 150 -2.20 -3.83 -8.11
N THR A 151 -1.74 -5.01 -8.56
CA THR A 151 -0.31 -5.35 -8.59
C THR A 151 0.45 -4.52 -9.63
N LEU A 152 -0.11 -4.32 -10.83
CA LEU A 152 0.48 -3.46 -11.85
C LEU A 152 0.53 -2.00 -11.39
N GLU A 153 -0.52 -1.50 -10.75
CA GLU A 153 -0.51 -0.17 -10.12
C GLU A 153 0.64 -0.06 -9.09
N ALA A 154 0.85 -1.08 -8.25
CA ALA A 154 1.94 -1.10 -7.27
C ALA A 154 3.31 -1.08 -7.95
N ILE A 155 3.52 -1.88 -9.00
CA ILE A 155 4.76 -1.88 -9.80
C ILE A 155 4.99 -0.49 -10.41
N GLY A 156 3.94 0.14 -10.95
CA GLY A 156 4.00 1.48 -11.53
C GLY A 156 4.48 2.53 -10.52
N TYR A 157 3.85 2.59 -9.33
CA TYR A 157 4.27 3.51 -8.27
C TYR A 157 5.71 3.27 -7.80
N ILE A 158 6.12 2.00 -7.65
CA ILE A 158 7.50 1.62 -7.29
C ILE A 158 8.50 2.14 -8.33
N CYS A 159 8.23 1.92 -9.61
CA CYS A 159 9.11 2.34 -10.70
C CYS A 159 9.17 3.87 -10.86
N GLN A 160 8.12 4.57 -10.42
CA GLN A 160 8.07 6.03 -10.44
C GLN A 160 8.92 6.65 -9.33
N ASP A 161 8.91 6.08 -8.12
CA ASP A 161 9.47 6.71 -6.92
C ASP A 161 10.85 6.18 -6.49
N ILE A 162 11.32 5.05 -7.03
CA ILE A 162 12.64 4.47 -6.74
C ILE A 162 13.61 4.73 -7.89
N ASP A 163 14.88 4.99 -7.55
CA ASP A 163 15.96 5.15 -8.53
C ASP A 163 16.06 3.90 -9.43
N PRO A 164 15.96 4.07 -10.77
CA PRO A 164 16.05 2.95 -11.71
C PRO A 164 17.31 2.10 -11.56
N CYS A 165 18.42 2.67 -11.09
CA CYS A 165 19.66 1.94 -10.84
C CYS A 165 19.49 0.85 -9.78
N ILE A 166 18.63 1.08 -8.79
CA ILE A 166 18.34 0.11 -7.72
C ILE A 166 17.52 -1.07 -8.27
N LEU A 167 16.60 -0.79 -9.20
CA LEU A 167 15.73 -1.80 -9.82
C LEU A 167 16.37 -2.50 -11.04
N ALA A 168 17.56 -2.07 -11.47
CA ALA A 168 18.21 -2.55 -12.69
C ALA A 168 18.35 -4.08 -12.75
N SER A 169 18.68 -4.71 -11.62
CA SER A 169 18.82 -6.17 -11.51
C SER A 169 17.49 -6.93 -11.69
N GLN A 170 16.35 -6.29 -11.43
CA GLN A 170 15.01 -6.87 -11.52
C GLN A 170 14.24 -6.37 -12.75
N SER A 171 14.85 -5.48 -13.56
CA SER A 171 14.23 -4.85 -14.75
C SER A 171 13.58 -5.84 -15.70
N ASN A 172 14.23 -6.97 -16.03
CA ASN A 172 13.68 -7.98 -16.93
C ASN A 172 12.39 -8.62 -16.38
N ALA A 173 12.34 -8.91 -15.08
CA ALA A 173 11.17 -9.48 -14.46
C ALA A 173 10.02 -8.47 -14.42
N ILE A 174 10.32 -7.22 -14.08
CA ILE A 174 9.36 -6.11 -14.08
C ILE A 174 8.75 -5.90 -15.48
N LEU A 175 9.60 -5.82 -16.51
CA LEU A 175 9.16 -5.68 -17.90
C LEU A 175 8.32 -6.88 -18.35
N THR A 176 8.66 -8.09 -17.91
CA THR A 176 7.86 -9.29 -18.21
C THR A 176 6.45 -9.18 -17.63
N ALA A 177 6.30 -8.72 -16.38
CA ALA A 177 4.99 -8.49 -15.79
C ALA A 177 4.18 -7.43 -16.54
N ILE A 178 4.80 -6.28 -16.86
CA ILE A 178 4.15 -5.20 -17.60
C ILE A 178 3.69 -5.68 -18.97
N VAL A 179 4.57 -6.33 -19.74
CA VAL A 179 4.23 -6.86 -21.07
C VAL A 179 3.11 -7.90 -20.98
N CYS A 180 3.14 -8.77 -19.98
CA CYS A 180 2.06 -9.74 -19.76
C CYS A 180 0.71 -9.06 -19.45
N GLY A 181 0.70 -7.99 -18.65
CA GLY A 181 -0.51 -7.21 -18.38
C GLY A 181 -1.04 -6.43 -19.58
N MET A 182 -0.16 -6.03 -20.50
CA MET A 182 -0.50 -5.27 -21.71
C MET A 182 -0.84 -6.14 -22.93
N LYS A 183 -0.76 -7.47 -22.82
CA LYS A 183 -1.05 -8.40 -23.93
C LYS A 183 -2.45 -8.18 -24.48
N LYS A 184 -2.61 -8.34 -25.80
CA LYS A 184 -3.92 -8.24 -26.46
C LYS A 184 -4.87 -9.34 -25.99
N GLU A 185 -4.30 -10.46 -25.55
CA GLU A 185 -4.99 -11.62 -25.02
C GLU A 185 -5.48 -11.40 -23.58
N GLU A 186 -5.03 -10.34 -22.88
CA GLU A 186 -5.57 -10.00 -21.56
C GLU A 186 -7.00 -9.44 -21.73
N PRO A 187 -8.03 -10.13 -21.20
CA PRO A 187 -9.43 -9.80 -21.46
C PRO A 187 -9.86 -8.50 -20.79
N SER A 188 -9.15 -8.05 -19.76
CA SER A 188 -9.50 -6.83 -19.03
C SER A 188 -8.77 -5.59 -19.55
N ASP A 189 -9.56 -4.64 -20.06
CA ASP A 189 -9.08 -3.29 -20.37
C ASP A 189 -8.51 -2.59 -19.14
N SER A 190 -9.03 -2.89 -17.94
CA SER A 190 -8.61 -2.27 -16.69
C SER A 190 -7.21 -2.73 -16.26
N VAL A 191 -6.84 -3.99 -16.55
CA VAL A 191 -5.50 -4.53 -16.35
C VAL A 191 -4.53 -4.00 -17.40
N ARG A 192 -4.96 -3.89 -18.66
CA ARG A 192 -4.09 -3.36 -19.74
C ARG A 192 -3.74 -1.88 -19.58
N LEU A 193 -4.57 -1.11 -18.87
CA LEU A 193 -4.41 0.33 -18.66
C LEU A 193 -3.81 0.70 -17.30
N ALA A 194 -3.61 -0.27 -16.40
CA ALA A 194 -3.05 -0.07 -15.06
C ALA A 194 -1.54 0.20 -15.12
#